data_AF-A0A7X6MID7-F1
#
_entry.id   AF-A0A7X6MID7-F1
#
_cell.length_a   1.000
_cell.length_b   1.000
_cell.length_c   1.000
_cell.angle_alpha   90.00
_cell.angle_beta   90.00
_cell.angle_gamma   90.00
#
_symmetry.space_group_name_H-M   'P 1'
#
loop_
_entity.id
_entity.type
_entity.pdbx_description
1 polymer ?
#
loop_
_entity_poly.entity_id
_entity_poly.type
_entity_poly.pdbx_seq_one_letter_code
_entity_poly.pdbx_strand_id
1 'polypeptide(L)'
;MRAHVGDRLVVESPCAEAHRRTGVVTEVGGPGGEPPYRVHWAHAEQGHDDLVYPGPDAHIEHPPGGTGANAEGADAMQTTKRWNVDVVVAEESEGDSARTWAEVGLVADDGTALRGHGMARKHPTDLDIPEIGEELAVSRALSDLSRQLRQVAAEDITDNTGTPWRPT
;
A
#
# COMPACT_ATOMS: atom_id res chain seq x y z
N MET A 1 11.54 -15.62 4.34
CA MET A 1 12.42 -15.03 3.32
C MET A 1 13.81 -15.64 3.44
N ARG A 2 14.51 -15.90 2.32
CA ARG A 2 15.89 -16.39 2.31
C ARG A 2 16.71 -15.62 1.26
N ALA A 3 17.97 -15.31 1.57
CA ALA A 3 18.88 -14.56 0.71
C ALA A 3 20.29 -15.17 0.73
N HIS A 4 21.07 -14.88 -0.31
CA HIS A 4 22.49 -15.15 -0.44
C HIS A 4 23.26 -13.84 -0.62
N VAL A 5 24.56 -13.88 -0.34
CA VAL A 5 25.46 -12.76 -0.62
C VAL A 5 25.47 -12.49 -2.13
N GLY A 6 25.31 -11.23 -2.50
CA GLY A 6 25.17 -10.78 -3.89
C GLY A 6 23.72 -10.60 -4.35
N ASP A 7 22.75 -11.12 -3.60
CA ASP A 7 21.33 -10.86 -3.87
C ASP A 7 20.97 -9.40 -3.60
N ARG A 8 19.90 -8.92 -4.21
CA ARG A 8 19.40 -7.57 -4.01
C ARG A 8 18.17 -7.62 -3.10
N LEU A 9 18.26 -6.97 -1.94
CA LEU A 9 17.12 -6.75 -1.05
C LEU A 9 16.35 -5.51 -1.53
N VAL A 10 15.06 -5.69 -1.78
CA VAL A 10 14.11 -4.61 -2.06
C VAL A 10 13.18 -4.50 -0.87
N VAL A 11 13.09 -3.31 -0.29
CA VAL A 11 12.12 -3.00 0.76
C VAL A 11 11.11 -2.02 0.18
N GLU A 12 9.92 -2.53 -0.11
CA GLU A 12 8.78 -1.68 -0.48
C GLU A 12 8.33 -0.94 0.78
N SER A 13 8.08 0.36 0.65
CA SER A 13 7.64 1.18 1.78
C SER A 13 6.16 1.51 1.62
N PRO A 14 5.30 1.22 2.61
CA PRO A 14 3.87 1.54 2.53
C PRO A 14 3.56 3.02 2.83
N CYS A 15 4.56 3.84 3.19
CA CYS A 15 4.39 5.24 3.56
C CYS A 15 4.97 6.19 2.50
N ALA A 16 4.21 7.24 2.16
CA ALA A 16 4.50 8.20 1.09
C ALA A 16 5.83 8.97 1.24
N GLU A 17 6.42 8.98 2.44
CA GLU A 17 7.68 9.68 2.72
C GLU A 17 8.93 8.78 2.62
N ALA A 18 8.77 7.44 2.59
CA ALA A 18 9.89 6.51 2.49
C ALA A 18 10.03 6.02 1.05
N HIS A 19 11.14 6.40 0.40
CA HIS A 19 11.47 5.97 -0.94
C HIS A 19 11.68 4.45 -0.96
N ARG A 20 11.23 3.77 -2.02
CA ARG A 20 11.61 2.37 -2.30
C ARG A 20 13.13 2.24 -2.14
N ARG A 21 13.57 1.36 -1.24
CA ARG A 21 15.01 1.17 -0.98
C ARG A 21 15.48 -0.13 -1.59
N THR A 22 16.54 -0.02 -2.37
CA THR A 22 17.20 -1.15 -3.01
C THR A 22 18.66 -1.20 -2.55
N GLY A 23 19.08 -2.36 -2.08
CA GLY A 23 20.46 -2.59 -1.64
C GLY A 23 20.93 -4.00 -1.92
N VAL A 24 22.25 -4.21 -1.95
CA VAL A 24 22.86 -5.52 -2.20
C VAL A 24 23.17 -6.19 -0.86
N VAL A 25 22.75 -7.43 -0.67
CA VAL A 25 23.09 -8.26 0.48
C VAL A 25 24.58 -8.58 0.42
N THR A 26 25.35 -8.06 1.37
CA THR A 26 26.79 -8.27 1.48
C THR A 26 27.14 -9.39 2.46
N GLU A 27 26.25 -9.70 3.40
CA GLU A 27 26.41 -10.78 4.39
C GLU A 27 25.05 -11.33 4.81
N VAL A 28 24.98 -12.64 5.10
CA VAL A 28 23.78 -13.29 5.63
C VAL A 28 24.07 -13.90 7.00
N GLY A 29 23.33 -13.47 8.02
CA GLY A 29 23.55 -13.90 9.40
C GLY A 29 22.99 -15.28 9.74
N GLY A 30 21.98 -15.76 9.00
CA GLY A 30 21.38 -17.08 9.19
C GLY A 30 22.14 -18.19 8.45
N PRO A 31 22.36 -19.36 9.06
CA PRO A 31 23.11 -20.47 8.45
C PRO A 31 22.42 -21.07 7.21
N GLY A 32 21.12 -20.82 7.01
CA GLY A 32 20.33 -21.27 5.87
C GLY A 32 19.83 -20.13 4.97
N GLY A 33 20.42 -18.94 5.07
CA GLY A 33 19.99 -17.76 4.32
C GLY A 33 18.92 -16.92 5.04
N GLU A 34 18.64 -17.18 6.32
CA GLU A 34 17.69 -16.40 7.11
C GLU A 34 18.24 -15.02 7.51
N PRO A 35 17.34 -14.04 7.80
CA PRO A 35 17.76 -12.76 8.37
C PRO A 35 18.45 -12.92 9.73
N PRO A 36 19.24 -11.93 10.18
CA PRO A 36 19.42 -10.61 9.56
C PRO A 36 20.36 -10.61 8.34
N TYR A 37 20.21 -9.61 7.48
CA TYR A 37 21.05 -9.39 6.31
C TYR A 37 21.86 -8.10 6.47
N ARG A 38 23.14 -8.12 6.13
CA ARG A 38 23.89 -6.88 5.94
C ARG A 38 23.68 -6.42 4.51
N VAL A 39 23.24 -5.17 4.33
CA VAL A 39 22.79 -4.65 3.04
C VAL A 39 23.49 -3.33 2.73
N HIS A 40 24.10 -3.22 1.56
CA HIS A 40 24.68 -2.00 1.04
C HIS A 40 23.65 -1.24 0.20
N TRP A 41 23.21 -0.07 0.65
CA TRP A 41 22.15 0.71 0.00
C TRP A 41 22.67 1.55 -1.17
N ALA A 42 22.01 1.47 -2.33
CA ALA A 42 22.46 2.12 -3.56
C ALA A 42 22.08 3.62 -3.66
N HIS A 43 21.15 4.11 -2.84
CA HIS A 43 20.53 5.45 -2.99
C HIS A 43 21.02 6.50 -1.97
N ALA A 44 22.00 6.17 -1.13
CA ALA A 44 22.67 7.16 -0.29
C ALA A 44 23.89 7.69 -1.04
N GLU A 45 24.06 9.02 -1.15
CA GLU A 45 25.22 9.65 -1.81
C GLU A 45 26.58 9.18 -1.22
N GLN A 46 26.54 8.61 -0.01
CA GLN A 46 27.57 7.78 0.58
C GLN A 46 26.94 6.42 0.85
N GLY A 47 27.13 5.43 -0.04
CA GLY A 47 26.55 4.09 0.13
C GLY A 47 26.80 3.58 1.56
N HIS A 48 25.75 3.31 2.31
CA HIS A 48 25.80 2.91 3.71
C HIS A 48 25.41 1.45 3.87
N ASP A 49 26.16 0.73 4.71
CA ASP A 49 25.88 -0.66 5.09
C ASP A 49 25.03 -0.71 6.35
N ASP A 50 23.87 -1.37 6.28
CA ASP A 50 22.94 -1.51 7.41
C ASP A 50 22.60 -2.99 7.68
N LEU A 51 22.27 -3.31 8.93
CA LEU A 51 21.80 -4.64 9.33
C LEU A 51 20.27 -4.67 9.31
N VAL A 52 19.68 -5.44 8.39
CA VAL A 52 18.26 -5.42 8.09
C VAL A 52 17.56 -6.69 8.58
N TYR A 53 16.45 -6.50 9.29
CA TYR A 53 15.44 -7.52 9.58
C TYR A 53 14.22 -7.26 8.68
N PRO A 54 14.05 -8.01 7.57
CA PRO A 54 13.03 -7.73 6.57
C PRO A 54 11.62 -7.97 7.13
N GLY A 55 10.74 -6.99 6.92
CA GLY A 55 9.30 -7.10 7.17
C GLY A 55 8.54 -7.76 6.01
N PRO A 56 7.20 -7.82 6.08
CA PRO A 56 6.36 -8.44 5.04
C PRO A 56 6.46 -7.75 3.67
N ASP A 57 6.86 -6.48 3.63
CA ASP A 57 6.96 -5.67 2.40
C ASP A 57 8.33 -5.82 1.70
N ALA A 58 9.21 -6.66 2.22
CA ALA A 58 10.52 -6.90 1.62
C ALA A 58 10.47 -8.11 0.65
N HIS A 59 11.31 -8.10 -0.37
CA HIS A 59 11.60 -9.26 -1.21
C HIS A 59 13.06 -9.29 -1.70
N ILE A 60 13.51 -10.46 -2.17
CA ILE A 60 14.87 -10.70 -2.67
C ILE A 60 14.82 -10.85 -4.18
N GLU A 61 15.65 -10.09 -4.89
CA GLU A 61 15.92 -10.21 -6.32
C GLU A 61 17.30 -10.86 -6.51
N HIS A 62 17.36 -12.00 -7.20
CA HIS A 62 18.62 -12.64 -7.56
C HIS A 62 19.13 -12.07 -8.89
N PRO A 63 20.26 -11.35 -8.93
CA PRO A 63 20.77 -10.84 -10.19
C PRO A 63 21.17 -12.00 -11.13
N PRO A 64 20.87 -11.91 -12.43
CA PRO A 64 21.17 -12.99 -13.37
C PRO A 64 22.68 -13.04 -13.67
N GLY A 65 23.40 -13.97 -13.02
CA GLY A 65 24.76 -14.37 -13.38
C GLY A 65 25.55 -15.03 -12.24
N GLY A 66 25.81 -16.33 -12.20
CA GLY A 66 25.61 -17.30 -13.27
C GLY A 66 25.87 -18.78 -12.92
N THR A 67 25.69 -19.58 -13.99
CA THR A 67 25.96 -21.01 -14.18
C THR A 67 24.93 -22.00 -13.64
N GLY A 68 23.99 -22.40 -14.52
CA GLY A 68 23.23 -23.64 -14.36
C GLY A 68 21.87 -23.67 -15.06
N ALA A 69 21.89 -23.86 -16.38
CA ALA A 69 20.87 -24.46 -17.26
C ALA A 69 19.38 -24.53 -16.83
N ASN A 70 18.54 -23.98 -17.73
CA ASN A 70 17.12 -24.28 -17.98
C ASN A 70 16.10 -23.98 -16.87
N ALA A 71 15.45 -22.83 -16.98
CA ALA A 71 13.99 -22.73 -16.82
C ALA A 71 13.51 -21.46 -17.53
N GLU A 72 12.59 -21.61 -18.47
CA GLU A 72 11.70 -20.55 -18.93
C GLU A 72 10.94 -20.01 -17.70
N GLY A 73 11.39 -18.86 -17.20
CA GLY A 73 10.69 -18.10 -16.17
C GLY A 73 10.68 -16.66 -16.64
N ALA A 74 9.54 -16.21 -17.15
CA ALA A 74 9.34 -14.85 -17.59
C ALA A 74 9.83 -13.88 -16.51
N ASP A 75 10.73 -12.98 -16.91
CA ASP A 75 11.16 -11.81 -16.15
C ASP A 75 9.89 -11.04 -15.71
N ALA A 76 9.46 -11.25 -14.47
CA ALA A 76 8.25 -10.65 -13.93
C ALA A 76 8.56 -9.18 -13.65
N MET A 77 8.45 -8.34 -14.69
CA MET A 77 8.48 -6.88 -14.58
C MET A 77 7.41 -6.43 -13.58
N GLN A 78 7.80 -6.18 -12.33
CA GLN A 78 6.91 -5.59 -11.34
C GLN A 78 6.71 -4.11 -11.68
N THR A 79 5.51 -3.77 -12.16
CA THR A 79 5.12 -2.38 -12.43
C THR A 79 4.38 -1.81 -11.23
N THR A 80 4.92 -0.75 -10.63
CA THR A 80 4.25 -0.04 -9.52
C THR A 80 3.39 1.08 -10.10
N LYS A 81 2.12 1.14 -9.69
CA LYS A 81 1.19 2.22 -10.05
C LYS A 81 0.73 2.95 -8.80
N ARG A 82 0.89 4.28 -8.76
CA ARG A 82 0.42 5.13 -7.66
C ARG A 82 -0.97 5.67 -7.96
N TRP A 83 -1.85 5.57 -6.98
CA TRP A 83 -3.18 6.18 -6.99
C TRP A 83 -3.25 7.19 -5.85
N ASN A 84 -3.94 8.30 -6.04
CA ASN A 84 -4.15 9.30 -5.00
C ASN A 84 -5.64 9.44 -4.73
N VAL A 85 -5.99 9.76 -3.48
CA VAL A 85 -7.35 10.11 -3.09
C VAL A 85 -7.36 11.50 -2.49
N ASP A 86 -8.39 12.28 -2.80
CA ASP A 86 -8.62 13.58 -2.21
C ASP A 86 -9.64 13.43 -1.09
N VAL A 87 -9.31 13.92 0.11
CA VAL A 87 -10.20 13.85 1.27
C VAL A 87 -10.64 15.26 1.66
N VAL A 88 -11.95 15.46 1.77
CA VAL A 88 -12.56 16.70 2.24
C VAL A 88 -13.39 16.40 3.47
N VAL A 89 -13.19 17.17 4.53
CA VAL A 89 -13.92 17.05 5.79
C VAL A 89 -14.63 18.37 6.07
N ALA A 90 -15.87 18.28 6.54
CA ALA A 90 -16.67 19.42 6.96
C ALA A 90 -17.36 19.10 8.30
N GLU A 91 -17.43 20.09 9.17
CA GLU A 91 -18.14 19.99 10.43
C GLU A 91 -19.33 20.96 10.43
N GLU A 92 -20.48 20.47 10.87
CA GLU A 92 -21.69 21.25 11.11
C GLU A 92 -22.12 21.08 12.56
N SER A 93 -22.20 22.20 13.27
CA SER A 93 -22.61 22.24 14.67
C SER A 93 -23.87 23.07 14.85
N GLU A 94 -24.89 22.47 15.46
CA GLU A 94 -26.16 23.12 15.80
C GLU A 94 -26.50 22.84 17.28
N GLY A 95 -26.39 23.87 18.11
CA GLY A 95 -26.56 23.73 19.56
C GLY A 95 -25.51 22.80 20.16
N ASP A 96 -25.97 21.71 20.79
CA ASP A 96 -25.10 20.67 21.37
C ASP A 96 -24.93 19.44 20.45
N SER A 97 -25.37 19.54 19.19
CA SER A 97 -25.15 18.50 18.18
C SER A 97 -24.04 18.91 17.23
N ALA A 98 -23.02 18.06 17.11
CA ALA A 98 -21.98 18.18 16.09
C ALA A 98 -22.07 16.99 15.12
N ARG A 99 -22.05 17.30 13.82
CA ARG A 99 -21.98 16.32 12.73
C ARG A 99 -20.73 16.59 11.90
N THR A 100 -19.92 15.56 11.73
CA THR A 100 -18.76 15.61 10.84
C THR A 100 -19.08 14.83 9.58
N TRP A 101 -18.84 15.43 8.44
CA TRP A 101 -18.98 14.84 7.12
C TRP A 101 -17.61 14.69 6.50
N ALA A 102 -17.38 13.58 5.82
CA ALA A 102 -16.18 13.36 5.04
C ALA A 102 -16.55 12.81 3.67
N GLU A 103 -15.72 13.18 2.71
CA GLU A 103 -15.85 12.74 1.34
C GLU A 103 -14.46 12.40 0.79
N VAL A 104 -14.39 11.28 0.08
CA VAL A 104 -13.14 10.80 -0.53
C VAL A 104 -13.35 10.65 -2.02
N GLY A 105 -12.64 11.46 -2.80
CA GLY A 105 -12.60 11.37 -4.26
C GLY A 105 -11.45 10.51 -4.73
N LEU A 106 -11.69 9.68 -5.75
CA LEU A 106 -10.68 8.95 -6.48
C LEU A 106 -10.89 9.15 -7.98
N VAL A 107 -9.81 9.49 -8.69
CA VAL A 107 -9.79 9.55 -10.15
C VAL A 107 -8.69 8.63 -10.67
N ALA A 108 -9.08 7.62 -11.46
CA ALA A 108 -8.16 6.70 -12.11
C ALA A 108 -7.78 7.19 -13.52
N ASP A 109 -6.68 6.67 -14.06
CA ASP A 109 -6.19 7.07 -15.40
C ASP A 109 -7.13 6.71 -16.54
N ASP A 110 -8.00 5.71 -16.35
CA ASP A 110 -9.01 5.29 -17.32
C ASP A 110 -10.25 6.21 -17.32
N GLY A 111 -10.25 7.26 -16.50
CA GLY A 111 -11.35 8.19 -16.34
C GLY A 111 -12.41 7.77 -15.32
N THR A 112 -12.25 6.61 -14.68
CA THR A 112 -13.12 6.20 -13.57
C THR A 112 -13.00 7.22 -12.44
N ALA A 113 -14.13 7.80 -12.04
CA ALA A 113 -14.22 8.75 -10.95
C ALA A 113 -15.20 8.21 -9.90
N LEU A 114 -14.70 8.00 -8.67
CA LEU A 114 -15.48 7.48 -7.55
C LEU A 114 -15.46 8.45 -6.39
N ARG A 115 -16.53 8.43 -5.59
CA ARG A 115 -16.71 9.34 -4.46
C ARG A 115 -17.34 8.59 -3.30
N GLY A 116 -16.55 8.33 -2.27
CA GLY A 116 -17.00 7.74 -1.03
C GLY A 116 -17.49 8.80 -0.06
N HIS A 117 -18.54 8.49 0.70
CA HIS A 117 -19.11 9.43 1.69
C HIS A 117 -19.15 8.82 3.08
N GLY A 118 -18.91 9.66 4.10
CA GLY A 118 -18.93 9.26 5.50
C GLY A 118 -19.48 10.35 6.38
N MET A 119 -20.15 9.95 7.47
CA MET A 119 -20.69 10.87 8.47
C MET A 119 -20.42 10.30 9.86
N ALA A 120 -20.06 11.18 10.80
CA ALA A 120 -19.98 10.91 12.22
C ALA A 120 -20.84 11.90 13.01
N ARG A 121 -21.32 11.45 14.17
CA ARG A 121 -22.08 12.27 15.12
C ARG A 121 -21.62 11.89 16.52
N LYS A 122 -21.43 12.88 17.39
CA LYS A 122 -21.23 12.60 18.81
C LYS A 122 -22.50 12.06 19.45
N HIS A 123 -22.36 11.21 20.48
CA HIS A 123 -23.50 10.89 21.33
C HIS A 123 -23.88 12.14 22.16
N PRO A 124 -25.16 12.35 22.51
CA PRO A 124 -25.57 13.52 23.29
C PRO A 124 -24.87 13.70 24.66
N THR A 125 -24.31 12.63 25.22
CA THR A 125 -23.58 12.66 26.49
C THR A 125 -22.07 12.66 26.32
N ASP A 126 -21.57 12.55 25.09
CA ASP A 126 -20.13 12.50 24.83
C ASP A 126 -19.56 13.91 24.77
N LEU A 127 -18.28 14.01 25.12
CA LEU A 127 -17.52 15.23 24.94
C LEU A 127 -17.43 15.54 23.44
N ASP A 128 -17.51 16.83 23.12
CA ASP A 128 -17.33 17.32 21.75
C ASP A 128 -15.83 17.37 21.43
N ILE A 129 -15.33 16.33 20.75
CA ILE A 129 -13.94 16.19 20.31
C ILE A 129 -13.96 16.06 18.78
N PRO A 130 -13.74 17.16 18.04
CA PRO A 130 -13.81 17.20 16.58
C PRO A 130 -12.97 16.12 15.88
N GLU A 131 -11.77 15.86 16.39
CA GLU A 131 -10.81 14.93 15.80
C GLU A 131 -11.35 13.48 15.74
N ILE A 132 -12.15 13.08 16.73
CA ILE A 132 -12.79 11.76 16.74
C ILE A 132 -13.87 11.68 15.65
N GLY A 133 -14.63 12.75 15.47
CA GLY A 133 -15.65 12.85 14.42
C GLY A 133 -15.02 12.79 13.03
N GLU A 134 -13.89 13.48 12.84
CA GLU A 134 -13.12 13.49 11.60
C GLU A 134 -12.62 12.10 11.22
N GLU A 135 -11.83 11.45 12.09
CA GLU A 135 -11.26 10.13 11.81
C GLU A 135 -12.36 9.11 11.48
N LEU A 136 -13.48 9.16 12.21
CA LEU A 136 -14.59 8.25 12.01
C LEU A 136 -15.36 8.54 10.71
N ALA A 137 -15.58 9.81 10.37
CA ALA A 137 -16.20 10.19 9.10
C ALA A 137 -15.31 9.78 7.91
N VAL A 138 -14.00 10.05 7.97
CA VAL A 138 -13.04 9.68 6.92
C VAL A 138 -12.96 8.17 6.75
N SER A 139 -12.87 7.40 7.84
CA SER A 139 -12.88 5.93 7.82
C SER A 139 -14.13 5.36 7.13
N ARG A 140 -15.29 5.96 7.41
CA ARG A 140 -16.57 5.58 6.76
C ARG A 140 -16.56 5.93 5.28
N ALA A 141 -16.06 7.10 4.89
CA ALA A 141 -15.95 7.50 3.50
C ALA A 141 -14.99 6.59 2.70
N LEU A 142 -13.87 6.19 3.29
CA LEU A 142 -12.93 5.22 2.70
C LEU A 142 -13.55 3.82 2.58
N SER A 143 -14.33 3.38 3.57
CA SER A 143 -15.06 2.11 3.52
C SER A 143 -16.08 2.09 2.39
N ASP A 144 -16.78 3.21 2.19
CA ASP A 144 -17.73 3.37 1.10
C ASP A 144 -17.03 3.37 -0.27
N LEU A 145 -15.94 4.12 -0.43
CA LEU A 145 -15.11 4.12 -1.63
C LEU A 145 -14.57 2.72 -1.94
N SER A 146 -14.09 1.99 -0.93
CA SER A 146 -13.60 0.61 -1.06
C SER A 146 -14.68 -0.34 -1.59
N ARG A 147 -15.93 -0.17 -1.13
CA ARG A 147 -17.08 -0.94 -1.63
C ARG A 147 -17.40 -0.60 -3.09
N GLN A 148 -17.36 0.67 -3.47
CA GLN A 148 -17.59 1.11 -4.85
C GLN A 148 -16.50 0.58 -5.79
N LEU A 149 -15.22 0.66 -5.39
CA LEU A 149 -14.09 0.12 -6.15
C LEU A 149 -14.24 -1.38 -6.43
N ARG A 150 -14.68 -2.15 -5.42
CA ARG A 150 -14.96 -3.58 -5.61
C ARG A 150 -16.08 -3.82 -6.62
N GLN A 151 -17.09 -2.96 -6.67
CA GLN A 151 -18.19 -3.06 -7.61
C GLN A 151 -17.73 -2.78 -9.04
N VAL A 152 -16.96 -1.70 -9.25
CA VAL A 152 -16.39 -1.36 -10.57
C VAL A 152 -15.48 -2.49 -11.08
N ALA A 153 -14.59 -3.00 -10.23
CA ALA A 153 -13.72 -4.11 -10.60
C ALA A 153 -14.53 -5.37 -10.98
N ALA A 154 -15.63 -5.64 -10.29
CA ALA A 154 -16.52 -6.76 -10.61
C ALA A 154 -17.18 -6.60 -11.99
N GLU A 155 -17.59 -5.38 -12.33
CA GLU A 155 -18.16 -5.01 -13.63
C GLU A 155 -17.11 -5.15 -14.72
N ASP A 156 -15.92 -4.59 -14.55
CA ASP A 156 -14.81 -4.69 -15.52
C ASP A 156 -14.40 -6.14 -15.80
N ILE A 157 -14.34 -6.98 -14.76
CA ILE A 157 -14.06 -8.42 -14.92
C ILE A 157 -15.19 -9.08 -15.69
N THR A 158 -16.44 -8.75 -15.40
CA THR A 158 -17.60 -9.35 -16.09
C THR A 158 -17.62 -8.96 -17.57
N ASP A 159 -17.35 -7.69 -17.89
CA ASP A 159 -17.30 -7.19 -19.26
C ASP A 159 -16.16 -7.82 -20.07
N ASN A 160 -15.01 -8.08 -19.43
CA ASN A 160 -13.87 -8.72 -20.10
C ASN A 160 -13.95 -10.26 -20.16
N THR A 161 -14.60 -10.92 -19.20
CA THR A 161 -14.64 -12.40 -19.11
C THR A 161 -15.96 -13.01 -19.55
N GLY A 162 -17.03 -12.21 -19.71
CA GLY A 162 -18.38 -12.67 -20.05
C GLY A 162 -19.09 -13.45 -18.95
N THR A 163 -18.51 -13.58 -17.75
CA THR A 163 -19.06 -14.34 -16.62
C THR A 163 -19.07 -13.46 -15.36
N PRO A 164 -20.18 -13.39 -14.59
CA PRO A 164 -20.25 -12.51 -13.44
C PRO A 164 -19.24 -12.90 -12.35
N TRP A 165 -18.40 -11.94 -11.95
CA TRP A 165 -17.43 -12.14 -10.86
C TRP A 165 -18.14 -12.25 -9.50
N ARG A 166 -17.75 -13.25 -8.69
CA ARG A 166 -18.21 -13.40 -7.30
C ARG A 166 -17.00 -13.32 -6.36
N PRO A 167 -16.93 -12.32 -5.45
CA PRO A 167 -15.90 -12.30 -4.44
C PRO A 167 -16.04 -13.48 -3.48
N THR A 168 -14.92 -14.11 -3.11
CA THR A 168 -14.81 -15.10 -2.03
C THR A 168 -14.62 -14.43 -0.69
#